data_AF-A0A1N7KCQ9-F1
#
_entry.id   AF-A0A1N7KCQ9-F1
#
_cell.length_a   1.000
_cell.length_b   1.000
_cell.length_c   1.000
_cell.angle_alpha   90.00
_cell.angle_beta   90.00
_cell.angle_gamma   90.00
#
_symmetry.space_group_name_H-M   'P 1'
#
loop_
_entity.id
_entity.type
_entity.pdbx_description
1 polymer ?
#
loop_
_entity_poly.entity_id
_entity_poly.type
_entity_poly.pdbx_seq_one_letter_code
_entity_poly.pdbx_strand_id
1 'polypeptide(L)' 'MVRLIAETDENGSVVWVWVQREKTSKARPIRDAEAHGALLEQASLYGAPEQEFRLWFDRRAH' A
#
# COMPACT_ATOMS: atom_id res chain seq x y z
N MET A 1 -6.09 -1.98 13.23
CA MET A 1 -5.56 -2.72 12.07
C MET A 1 -5.71 -1.89 10.80
N VAL A 2 -4.63 -1.82 10.02
CA VAL A 2 -4.58 -1.15 8.73
C VAL A 2 -4.46 -2.21 7.65
N ARG A 3 -5.12 -2.02 6.52
CA ARG A 3 -4.98 -2.85 5.33
C ARG A 3 -4.46 -2.00 4.18
N LEU A 4 -3.48 -2.52 3.47
CA LEU A 4 -2.99 -1.98 2.21
C LEU A 4 -3.42 -2.92 1.09
N ILE A 5 -4.04 -2.34 0.07
CA ILE A 5 -4.55 -3.07 -1.08
C ILE A 5 -3.83 -2.52 -2.30
N ALA A 6 -3.04 -3.36 -2.94
CA ALA A 6 -2.34 -3.03 -4.17
C ALA A 6 -3.26 -3.26 -5.38
N GLU A 7 -3.16 -2.34 -6.32
CA GLU A 7 -3.53 -2.56 -7.71
C GLU A 7 -2.24 -2.80 -8.49
N THR A 8 -2.20 -3.89 -9.24
CA THR A 8 -1.03 -4.28 -10.04
C THR A 8 -1.32 -4.14 -11.53
N ASP A 9 -0.26 -3.94 -12.31
CA ASP A 9 -0.33 -4.07 -13.77
C ASP A 9 -0.36 -5.54 -14.22
N GLU A 10 -0.36 -5.75 -15.53
CA GLU A 10 -0.32 -7.06 -16.20
C GLU A 10 0.96 -7.88 -15.90
N ASN A 11 2.02 -7.24 -15.42
CA ASN A 11 3.27 -7.87 -15.00
C ASN A 11 3.32 -8.16 -13.49
N GLY A 12 2.29 -7.79 -12.74
CA GLY A 12 2.23 -7.92 -11.28
C GLY A 12 2.93 -6.80 -10.52
N SER A 13 3.37 -5.73 -11.20
CA SER A 13 4.00 -4.58 -10.54
C SER A 13 2.94 -3.67 -9.93
N VAL A 14 3.16 -3.21 -8.70
CA VAL A 14 2.20 -2.30 -8.03
C VAL A 14 2.18 -0.95 -8.74
N VAL A 15 1.01 -0.55 -9.21
CA VAL A 15 0.77 0.78 -9.82
C VAL A 15 0.12 1.72 -8.81
N TRP A 16 -0.74 1.20 -7.94
CA TRP A 16 -1.50 1.99 -6.99
C TRP A 16 -1.70 1.27 -5.66
N VAL A 17 -1.81 2.03 -4.57
CA VAL A 17 -2.06 1.47 -3.24
C VAL A 17 -3.21 2.21 -2.57
N TRP A 18 -4.13 1.43 -2.03
CA TRP A 18 -5.25 1.90 -1.23
C TRP A 18 -5.03 1.53 0.23
N VAL A 19 -5.39 2.44 1.13
CA VAL A 19 -5.37 2.23 2.57
C VAL A 19 -6.80 2.14 3.11
N GLN A 20 -7.08 1.08 3.88
CA GLN A 20 -8.32 0.91 4.63
C GLN A 20 -7.98 0.78 6.11
N ARG A 21 -8.55 1.64 6.95
CA ARG A 21 -8.40 1.57 8.41
C ARG A 21 -9.66 0.93 9.01
N GLU A 22 -9.55 0.09 10.03
CA GLU A 22 -10.72 -0.59 10.64
C GLU A 22 -11.90 0.31 10.99
N LYS A 23 -11.64 1.54 11.46
CA LYS A 23 -12.70 2.51 11.81
C LYS A 23 -13.46 3.06 10.60
N THR A 24 -12.98 2.80 9.38
CA THR A 24 -13.51 3.31 8.13
C THR A 24 -13.65 2.16 7.13
N SER A 25 -14.89 1.74 6.87
CA SER A 25 -15.15 0.65 5.90
C SER A 25 -14.72 0.99 4.47
N LYS A 26 -14.44 2.27 4.16
CA LYS A 26 -14.02 2.70 2.83
C LYS A 26 -12.49 2.71 2.71
N ALA A 27 -11.98 2.00 1.71
CA ALA A 27 -10.61 2.18 1.25
C ALA A 27 -10.47 3.54 0.55
N ARG A 28 -9.32 4.18 0.71
CA ARG A 28 -8.99 5.44 0.04
C ARG A 28 -7.57 5.35 -0.54
N PRO A 29 -7.21 6.13 -1.57
CA PRO A 29 -5.85 6.12 -2.07
C PRO A 29 -4.90 6.56 -0.95
N ILE A 30 -3.76 5.86 -0.83
CA ILE A 30 -2.70 6.28 0.07
C ILE A 30 -2.05 7.55 -0.50
N ARG A 31 -1.70 8.50 0.37
CA ARG A 31 -0.97 9.71 -0.01
C ARG A 31 0.53 9.44 0.13
N ASP A 32 1.37 10.10 -0.66
CA ASP A 32 2.83 9.90 -0.60
C ASP A 32 3.40 10.14 0.80
N ALA A 33 2.93 11.19 1.49
CA ALA A 33 3.31 11.47 2.88
C ALA A 33 2.91 10.38 3.91
N GLU A 34 1.97 9.50 3.56
CA GLU A 34 1.58 8.34 4.39
C GLU A 34 2.31 7.06 3.99
N ALA A 35 2.96 7.03 2.83
CA ALA A 35 3.66 5.86 2.28
C ALA A 35 5.04 5.64 2.95
N HIS A 36 5.07 5.56 4.28
CA HIS A 36 6.29 5.34 5.06
C HIS A 36 6.43 3.86 5.50
N GLY A 37 7.67 3.39 5.68
CA GLY A 37 7.96 1.99 6.02
C GLY A 37 7.22 1.48 7.26
N ALA A 38 7.08 2.29 8.31
CA ALA A 38 6.34 1.91 9.51
C ALA A 38 4.85 1.60 9.24
N LEU A 39 4.23 2.15 8.19
CA LEU A 39 2.86 1.80 7.82
C LEU A 39 2.81 0.41 7.18
N LEU A 40 3.81 0.11 6.34
CA LEU A 40 3.92 -1.17 5.66
C LEU A 40 4.07 -2.32 6.66
N GLU A 41 4.91 -2.16 7.69
CA GLU A 41 5.14 -3.18 8.73
C GLU A 41 3.90 -3.43 9.62
N GLN A 42 3.02 -2.44 9.76
CA GLN A 42 1.83 -2.54 10.60
C GLN A 42 0.57 -2.95 9.83
N ALA A 43 0.65 -3.01 8.49
CA ALA A 43 -0.51 -3.24 7.64
C ALA A 43 -0.58 -4.67 7.13
N SER A 44 -1.80 -5.19 6.99
CA SER A 44 -2.04 -6.40 6.22
C SER A 44 -2.03 -6.06 4.73
N LEU A 45 -1.27 -6.82 3.94
CA LEU A 45 -1.05 -6.57 2.52
C LEU A 45 -1.94 -7.49 1.67
N TYR A 46 -2.55 -6.92 0.63
CA TYR A 46 -3.43 -7.62 -0.30
C TYR A 46 -3.16 -7.20 -1.74
N GLY A 47 -3.31 -8.12 -2.69
CA GLY A 47 -3.22 -7.84 -4.13
C GLY A 47 -1.80 -7.92 -4.72
N ALA A 48 -0.75 -7.83 -3.91
CA ALA A 48 0.64 -7.97 -4.34
C ALA A 48 1.53 -8.53 -3.22
N PRO A 49 2.70 -9.12 -3.54
CA PRO A 49 3.68 -9.51 -2.53
C PRO A 49 4.32 -8.28 -1.86
N GLU A 50 4.80 -8.45 -0.63
CA GLU A 50 5.38 -7.35 0.17
C GLU A 50 6.54 -6.63 -0.54
N GLN A 51 7.35 -7.36 -1.31
CA GLN A 51 8.45 -6.78 -2.08
C GLN A 51 7.98 -5.68 -3.05
N GLU A 52 6.84 -5.87 -3.71
CA GLU A 52 6.31 -4.89 -4.64
C GLU A 52 5.76 -3.65 -3.92
N PHE A 53 5.16 -3.84 -2.74
CA PHE A 53 4.79 -2.71 -1.89
C PHE A 53 6.02 -1.92 -1.45
N ARG A 54 7.12 -2.59 -1.05
CA ARG A 54 8.36 -1.91 -0.69
C ARG A 54 8.91 -1.07 -1.84
N LEU A 55 8.97 -1.63 -3.05
CA LEU A 55 9.40 -0.89 -4.25
C LEU A 55 8.50 0.32 -4.54
N TRP A 56 7.18 0.17 -4.38
CA TRP A 56 6.24 1.27 -4.60
C TRP A 56 6.36 2.39 -3.56
N PHE A 57 6.56 2.03 -2.28
CA PHE A 57 6.74 2.96 -1.16
C PHE A 57 8.08 3.70 -1.28
N ASP A 58 9.17 2.99 -1.62
CA ASP A 58 10.51 3.57 -1.77
C ASP A 58 10.55 4.67 -2.84
N ARG A 59 9.87 4.43 -3.99
CA ARG A 59 9.72 5.43 -5.07
C ARG A 59 8.98 6.71 -4.65
N ARG A 60 8.22 6.70 -3.55
CA ARG A 60 7.35 7.80 -3.08
C ARG A 60 7.79 8.43 -1.76
N ALA A 61 8.76 7.82 -1.08
CA ALA A 61 9.36 8.36 0.13
C ALA A 61 10.38 9.49 -0.17
N HIS A 62 10.54 9.87 -1.45
CA HIS A 62 11.47 10.89 -1.95
C HIS A 62 10.76 12.20 -2.34
#